data_AF-A0A4P7ZUN3-F1
#
_entry.id   AF-A0A4P7ZUN3-F1
#
_cell.length_a   1.000
_cell.length_b   1.000
_cell.length_c   1.000
_cell.angle_alpha   90.00
_cell.angle_beta   90.00
_cell.angle_gamma   90.00
#
_symmetry.space_group_name_H-M   'P 1'
#
loop_
_entity.id
_entity.type
_entity.pdbx_description
1 polymer ?
#
loop_
_entity_poly.entity_id
_entity_poly.type
_entity_poly.pdbx_seq_one_letter_code
_entity_poly.pdbx_strand_id
1 'polypeptide(L)'
;MSGTSPVATRSRPVAAFDFDGTLLAGDTLLILHRLVRSPRGQLIDGLLLLPDLLLWKSGQHSTAWFKQRVLQQLLTPAMQRRSAEQRSALLEHSLANALWRQLRPEALARLEWHRQQGHRIVIVSASPRCLLQAIAERLGVELIATETSDPRNGKPIELSSANCKGAEKIRRLQAWLENQPLSHTELHAYGDSRGDRELLQHAAHPHWRSFSAESRPYPTAQGLNRWLTPLALVLLLSALAGLLQLDPATQSSLISGLRQLPAWIPAILAVLAVSYAGRYLRFRMLLGAERIGRISRSEAWVWFQGFALTATPGKLGELARVQQLHRQLGYPRQPLLHAFLAERLCDAAAVVAWLAVLVPGQLLQRLSPPAASTLGISALAALLGLGASIWIWRHRSHWQHHLPSGRLAQACLPACALSLVIWGLEAMILWLLVQAISPTAAFNTGQAISTYLLSGTAGMASLLPGGLGVNEATTTLLLGQAGIPTSLGLSIAILRRLCSVWLITSLAALASWSDRRS
;
A
#
# COMPACT_ATOMS: atom_id res chain seq x y z
N MET A 1 -20.48 -48.78 -40.62
CA MET A 1 -20.93 -47.82 -39.60
C MET A 1 -19.80 -46.81 -39.37
N SER A 2 -19.87 -45.67 -40.04
CA SER A 2 -18.89 -44.58 -39.95
C SER A 2 -19.18 -43.74 -38.70
N GLY A 3 -18.35 -43.88 -37.67
CA GLY A 3 -18.40 -43.04 -36.48
C GLY A 3 -17.75 -41.69 -36.74
N THR A 4 -18.57 -40.64 -36.86
CA THR A 4 -18.13 -39.24 -36.83
C THR A 4 -17.78 -38.85 -35.40
N SER A 5 -16.49 -38.60 -35.14
CA SER A 5 -16.06 -37.92 -33.91
C SER A 5 -16.67 -36.51 -33.86
N PRO A 6 -17.18 -36.04 -32.71
CA PRO A 6 -17.70 -34.68 -32.60
C PRO A 6 -16.53 -33.70 -32.73
N VAL A 7 -16.51 -32.92 -33.80
CA VAL A 7 -15.62 -31.78 -33.95
C VAL A 7 -15.98 -30.80 -32.83
N ALA A 8 -15.15 -30.71 -31.78
CA ALA A 8 -15.26 -29.66 -30.80
C ALA A 8 -15.14 -28.32 -31.53
N THR A 9 -16.25 -27.61 -31.68
CA THR A 9 -16.32 -26.28 -32.30
C THR A 9 -15.46 -25.34 -31.46
N ARG A 10 -14.20 -25.15 -31.85
CA ARG A 10 -13.35 -24.11 -31.27
C ARG A 10 -14.05 -22.77 -31.49
N SER A 11 -14.37 -22.07 -30.40
CA SER A 11 -14.96 -20.74 -30.46
C SER A 11 -14.05 -19.82 -31.27
N ARG A 12 -14.62 -19.00 -32.16
CA ARG A 12 -13.85 -18.03 -32.97
C ARG A 12 -12.95 -17.17 -32.05
N PRO A 13 -11.66 -16.98 -32.38
CA PRO A 13 -10.77 -16.13 -31.60
C PRO A 13 -11.33 -14.72 -31.43
N VAL A 14 -11.01 -14.09 -30.29
CA VAL A 14 -11.52 -12.77 -29.91
C VAL A 14 -10.38 -11.79 -29.74
N ALA A 15 -10.52 -10.61 -30.33
CA ALA A 15 -9.64 -9.47 -30.09
C ALA A 15 -10.38 -8.41 -29.29
N ALA A 16 -9.99 -8.26 -28.02
CA ALA A 16 -10.55 -7.30 -27.08
C ALA A 16 -9.61 -6.08 -26.94
N PHE A 17 -10.11 -4.90 -27.29
CA PHE A 17 -9.35 -3.66 -27.24
C PHE A 17 -9.89 -2.72 -26.16
N ASP A 18 -9.03 -2.22 -25.28
CA ASP A 18 -9.35 -0.97 -24.57
C ASP A 18 -9.40 0.20 -25.57
N PHE A 19 -10.16 1.24 -25.24
CA PHE A 19 -10.36 2.37 -26.15
C PHE A 19 -9.44 3.55 -25.82
N ASP A 20 -9.67 4.21 -24.68
CA ASP A 20 -8.91 5.39 -24.27
C ASP A 20 -7.47 5.02 -23.96
N GLY A 21 -6.50 5.77 -24.47
CA GLY A 21 -5.07 5.46 -24.32
C GLY A 21 -4.57 4.31 -25.21
N THR A 22 -5.42 3.35 -25.53
CA THR A 22 -5.12 2.17 -26.36
C THR A 22 -5.45 2.40 -27.85
N LEU A 23 -6.70 2.22 -28.31
CA LEU A 23 -7.08 2.51 -29.70
C LEU A 23 -6.98 4.02 -30.00
N LEU A 24 -7.40 4.84 -29.04
CA LEU A 24 -7.40 6.30 -29.10
C LEU A 24 -6.11 6.87 -28.52
N ALA A 25 -5.49 7.82 -29.23
CA ALA A 25 -4.38 8.63 -28.72
C ALA A 25 -4.91 9.76 -27.82
N GLY A 26 -5.53 9.41 -26.69
CA GLY A 26 -6.13 10.37 -25.76
C GLY A 26 -7.23 9.78 -24.90
N ASP A 27 -8.06 10.66 -24.36
CA ASP A 27 -9.22 10.33 -23.52
C ASP A 27 -10.49 10.94 -24.13
N THR A 28 -11.51 10.09 -24.27
CA THR A 28 -12.81 10.42 -24.90
C THR A 28 -13.51 11.57 -24.19
N LEU A 29 -13.47 11.62 -22.85
CA LEU A 29 -14.10 12.70 -22.09
C LEU A 29 -13.40 14.03 -22.30
N LEU A 30 -12.06 14.03 -22.36
CA LEU A 30 -11.28 15.23 -22.66
C LEU A 30 -11.51 15.75 -24.09
N ILE A 31 -11.73 14.86 -25.05
CA ILE A 31 -12.06 15.26 -26.43
C ILE A 31 -13.46 15.86 -26.47
N LEU A 32 -14.46 15.21 -25.86
CA LEU A 32 -15.80 15.75 -25.77
C LEU A 32 -15.82 17.11 -25.06
N HIS A 33 -15.11 17.25 -23.95
CA HIS A 33 -15.00 18.51 -23.21
C HIS A 33 -14.47 19.65 -24.09
N ARG A 34 -13.43 19.37 -24.90
CA ARG A 34 -12.87 20.31 -25.87
C ARG A 34 -13.87 20.71 -26.97
N LEU A 35 -14.79 19.82 -27.36
CA LEU A 35 -15.83 20.12 -28.34
C LEU A 35 -16.97 20.98 -27.75
N VAL A 36 -17.25 20.84 -26.45
CA VAL A 36 -18.40 21.50 -25.81
C VAL A 36 -18.06 22.79 -25.08
N ARG A 37 -16.79 23.00 -24.72
CA ARG A 37 -16.29 24.16 -23.97
C ARG A 37 -15.20 24.92 -24.74
N SER A 38 -15.28 26.25 -24.72
CA SER A 38 -14.20 27.12 -25.18
C SER A 38 -12.95 26.99 -24.28
N PRO A 39 -11.75 27.38 -24.74
CA PRO A 39 -10.53 27.30 -23.94
C PRO A 39 -10.63 27.98 -22.56
N ARG A 40 -11.30 29.14 -22.48
CA ARG A 40 -11.59 29.83 -21.21
C ARG A 40 -12.51 29.00 -20.31
N GLY A 41 -13.54 28.38 -20.89
CA GLY A 41 -14.44 27.49 -20.16
C GLY A 41 -13.73 26.25 -19.62
N GLN A 42 -12.78 25.69 -20.38
CA GLN A 42 -11.98 24.55 -19.96
C GLN A 42 -11.08 24.88 -18.75
N LEU A 43 -10.49 26.08 -18.74
CA LEU A 43 -9.70 26.56 -17.61
C LEU A 43 -10.54 26.71 -16.34
N ILE A 44 -11.72 27.34 -16.47
CA ILE A 44 -12.66 27.52 -15.34
C ILE A 44 -13.10 26.16 -14.79
N ASP A 45 -13.45 25.23 -15.67
CA ASP A 45 -13.82 23.87 -15.31
C ASP A 45 -12.71 23.11 -14.56
N GLY A 46 -11.47 23.27 -15.01
CA GLY A 46 -10.31 22.70 -14.33
C GLY A 46 -10.12 23.25 -12.91
N LEU A 47 -10.34 24.56 -12.72
CA LEU A 47 -10.29 25.20 -11.41
C LEU A 47 -11.45 24.74 -10.50
N LEU A 48 -12.64 24.57 -11.05
CA LEU A 48 -13.81 24.09 -10.30
C LEU A 48 -13.68 22.62 -9.86
N LEU A 49 -13.01 21.78 -10.66
CA LEU A 49 -12.74 20.39 -10.32
C LEU A 49 -11.55 20.20 -9.37
N LEU A 50 -10.79 21.25 -9.08
CA LEU A 50 -9.56 21.17 -8.30
C LEU A 50 -9.80 20.66 -6.86
N PRO A 51 -10.84 21.09 -6.13
CA PRO A 51 -11.20 20.51 -4.83
C PRO A 51 -11.56 19.02 -4.94
N ASP A 52 -12.38 18.64 -5.93
CA ASP A 52 -12.79 17.25 -6.13
C ASP A 52 -11.59 16.36 -6.52
N LEU A 53 -10.63 16.90 -7.28
CA LEU A 53 -9.38 16.24 -7.62
C LEU A 53 -8.51 16.01 -6.38
N LEU A 54 -8.41 17.00 -5.49
CA LEU A 54 -7.68 16.88 -4.22
C LEU A 54 -8.33 15.85 -3.30
N LEU A 55 -9.66 15.86 -3.19
CA LEU A 55 -10.42 14.87 -2.43
C LEU A 55 -10.28 13.45 -2.99
N TRP A 56 -10.20 13.29 -4.30
CA TRP A 56 -9.91 12.01 -4.93
C TRP A 56 -8.47 11.56 -4.68
N LYS A 57 -7.49 12.46 -4.85
CA LYS A 57 -6.07 12.15 -4.62
C LYS A 57 -5.73 11.89 -3.15
N SER A 58 -6.46 12.48 -2.21
CA SER A 58 -6.31 12.21 -0.78
C SER A 58 -6.84 10.83 -0.38
N GLY A 59 -7.45 10.09 -1.32
CA GLY A 59 -7.97 8.74 -1.10
C GLY A 59 -9.35 8.72 -0.41
N GLN A 60 -9.96 9.88 -0.17
CA GLN A 60 -11.26 9.98 0.50
C GLN A 60 -12.42 9.53 -0.40
N HIS A 61 -12.26 9.60 -1.73
CA HIS A 61 -13.30 9.24 -2.69
C HIS A 61 -12.80 8.27 -3.77
N SER A 62 -13.72 7.47 -4.33
CA SER A 62 -13.40 6.48 -5.36
C SER A 62 -13.17 7.13 -6.74
N THR A 63 -12.46 6.42 -7.63
CA THR A 63 -12.32 6.86 -9.04
C THR A 63 -13.68 6.99 -9.75
N ALA A 64 -14.67 6.17 -9.38
CA ALA A 64 -16.01 6.26 -9.94
C ALA A 64 -16.70 7.57 -9.52
N TRP A 65 -16.57 7.96 -8.25
CA TRP A 65 -17.08 9.24 -7.75
C TRP A 65 -16.46 10.43 -8.49
N PHE A 66 -15.13 10.43 -8.67
CA PHE A 66 -14.46 11.52 -9.38
C PHE A 66 -14.90 11.58 -10.86
N LYS A 67 -15.01 10.43 -11.54
CA LYS A 67 -15.57 10.37 -12.89
C LYS A 67 -17.00 10.92 -12.93
N GLN A 68 -17.85 10.57 -11.97
CA GLN A 68 -19.22 11.07 -11.90
C GLN A 68 -19.24 12.60 -11.73
N ARG A 69 -18.38 13.17 -10.87
CA ARG A 69 -18.23 14.63 -10.75
C ARG A 69 -17.81 15.29 -12.06
N VAL A 70 -16.84 14.70 -12.76
CA VAL A 70 -16.41 15.18 -14.09
C VAL A 70 -17.59 15.15 -15.09
N LEU A 71 -18.34 14.05 -15.18
CA LEU A 71 -19.50 13.95 -16.07
C LEU A 71 -20.62 14.94 -15.71
N GLN A 72 -20.92 15.09 -14.42
CA GLN A 72 -21.99 15.95 -13.92
C GLN A 72 -21.63 17.44 -14.00
N GLN A 73 -20.40 17.83 -13.68
CA GLN A 73 -20.00 19.24 -13.69
C GLN A 73 -19.58 19.73 -15.07
N LEU A 74 -18.89 18.91 -15.86
CA LEU A 74 -18.32 19.37 -17.13
C LEU A 74 -19.25 19.19 -18.32
N LEU A 75 -19.91 18.02 -18.39
CA LEU A 75 -20.64 17.63 -19.59
C LEU A 75 -22.13 17.95 -19.48
N THR A 76 -22.75 17.66 -18.34
CA THR A 76 -24.21 17.85 -18.18
C THR A 76 -24.67 19.28 -18.47
N PRO A 77 -24.06 20.36 -17.91
CA PRO A 77 -24.53 21.72 -18.17
C PRO A 77 -24.31 22.13 -19.62
N ALA A 78 -23.22 21.67 -20.24
CA ALA A 78 -22.92 21.95 -21.63
C ALA A 78 -23.89 21.21 -22.58
N MET A 79 -24.32 20.00 -22.22
CA MET A 79 -25.31 19.23 -22.97
C MET A 79 -26.72 19.80 -22.83
N GLN A 80 -27.14 20.17 -21.61
CA GLN A 80 -28.47 20.70 -21.36
C GLN A 80 -28.78 22.02 -22.07
N ARG A 81 -27.76 22.83 -22.39
CA ARG A 81 -27.91 24.08 -23.17
C ARG A 81 -28.20 23.85 -24.65
N ARG A 82 -28.12 22.61 -25.16
CA ARG A 82 -28.28 22.27 -26.57
C ARG A 82 -29.63 21.58 -26.81
N SER A 83 -30.20 21.79 -28.00
CA SER A 83 -31.41 21.06 -28.43
C SER A 83 -31.14 19.55 -28.52
N ALA A 84 -32.20 18.73 -28.63
CA ALA A 84 -32.05 17.29 -28.76
C ALA A 84 -31.25 16.92 -30.03
N GLU A 85 -31.55 17.60 -31.15
CA GLU A 85 -30.89 17.42 -32.44
C GLU A 85 -29.40 17.80 -32.35
N GLN A 86 -29.09 18.92 -31.69
CA GLN A 86 -27.70 19.35 -31.48
C GLN A 86 -26.90 18.37 -30.62
N ARG A 87 -27.53 17.75 -29.62
CA ARG A 87 -26.89 16.74 -28.76
C ARG A 87 -26.62 15.45 -29.54
N SER A 88 -27.58 14.97 -30.32
CA SER A 88 -27.40 13.80 -31.19
C SER A 88 -26.32 14.07 -32.24
N ALA A 89 -26.37 15.20 -32.94
CA ALA A 89 -25.38 15.58 -33.94
C ALA A 89 -23.96 15.67 -33.35
N LEU A 90 -23.82 16.24 -32.15
CA LEU A 90 -22.54 16.32 -31.46
C LEU A 90 -21.96 14.92 -31.17
N LEU A 91 -22.77 13.99 -30.65
CA LEU A 91 -22.29 12.65 -30.27
C LEU A 91 -22.03 11.76 -31.50
N GLU A 92 -22.99 11.72 -32.42
CA GLU A 92 -22.97 10.82 -33.58
C GLU A 92 -22.02 11.30 -34.68
N HIS A 93 -21.80 12.62 -34.80
CA HIS A 93 -20.97 13.18 -35.87
C HIS A 93 -19.72 13.88 -35.34
N SER A 94 -19.86 14.95 -34.55
CA SER A 94 -18.71 15.78 -34.17
C SER A 94 -17.69 15.02 -33.30
N LEU A 95 -18.19 14.32 -32.27
CA LEU A 95 -17.37 13.49 -31.39
C LEU A 95 -16.80 12.30 -32.16
N ALA A 96 -17.63 11.54 -32.88
CA ALA A 96 -17.18 10.40 -33.67
C ALA A 96 -16.06 10.79 -34.66
N ASN A 97 -16.19 11.95 -35.33
CA ASN A 97 -15.14 12.48 -36.21
C ASN A 97 -13.87 12.89 -35.46
N ALA A 98 -14.01 13.53 -34.29
CA ALA A 98 -12.86 13.91 -33.47
C ALA A 98 -12.11 12.69 -32.90
N LEU A 99 -12.83 11.63 -32.53
CA LEU A 99 -12.27 10.35 -32.10
C LEU A 99 -11.57 9.65 -33.26
N TRP A 100 -12.22 9.56 -34.43
CA TRP A 100 -11.65 8.94 -35.63
C TRP A 100 -10.28 9.54 -36.00
N ARG A 101 -10.16 10.87 -35.98
CA ARG A 101 -8.90 11.58 -36.28
C ARG A 101 -7.79 11.32 -35.27
N GLN A 102 -8.12 10.87 -34.07
CA GLN A 102 -7.18 10.59 -32.98
C GLN A 102 -6.95 9.09 -32.76
N LEU A 103 -7.53 8.21 -33.59
CA LEU A 103 -7.21 6.79 -33.55
C LEU A 103 -5.75 6.58 -33.96
N ARG A 104 -5.06 5.70 -33.24
CA ARG A 104 -3.66 5.37 -33.53
C ARG A 104 -3.58 4.59 -34.84
N PRO A 105 -2.74 4.99 -35.81
CA PRO A 105 -2.58 4.24 -37.07
C PRO A 105 -2.18 2.77 -36.85
N GLU A 106 -1.26 2.52 -35.90
CA GLU A 106 -0.82 1.16 -35.54
C GLU A 106 -1.96 0.31 -34.97
N ALA A 107 -2.84 0.91 -34.18
CA ALA A 107 -3.99 0.22 -33.59
C ALA A 107 -5.03 -0.15 -34.65
N LEU A 108 -5.28 0.75 -35.61
CA LEU A 108 -6.14 0.49 -36.76
C LEU A 108 -5.57 -0.61 -37.66
N ALA A 109 -4.27 -0.59 -37.94
CA ALA A 109 -3.60 -1.65 -38.71
C ALA A 109 -3.75 -3.01 -38.02
N ARG A 110 -3.60 -3.06 -36.70
CA ARG A 110 -3.75 -4.29 -35.92
C ARG A 110 -5.19 -4.78 -35.84
N LEU A 111 -6.15 -3.87 -35.74
CA LEU A 111 -7.58 -4.17 -35.80
C LEU A 111 -7.93 -4.78 -37.16
N GLU A 112 -7.43 -4.20 -38.25
CA GLU A 112 -7.65 -4.73 -39.60
C GLU A 112 -6.99 -6.10 -39.81
N TRP A 113 -5.78 -6.30 -39.26
CA TRP A 113 -5.16 -7.62 -39.26
C TRP A 113 -6.05 -8.67 -38.59
N HIS A 114 -6.64 -8.37 -37.43
CA HIS A 114 -7.58 -9.28 -36.76
C HIS A 114 -8.83 -9.57 -37.58
N ARG A 115 -9.32 -8.57 -38.31
CA ARG A 115 -10.46 -8.71 -39.23
C ARG A 115 -10.14 -9.69 -40.35
N GLN A 116 -8.95 -9.56 -40.95
CA GLN A 116 -8.47 -10.47 -42.00
C GLN A 116 -8.27 -11.91 -41.50
N GLN A 117 -7.93 -12.11 -40.22
CA GLN A 117 -7.86 -13.43 -39.59
C GLN A 117 -9.25 -14.01 -39.22
N GLY A 118 -10.34 -13.26 -39.42
CA GLY A 118 -11.70 -13.71 -39.08
C GLY A 118 -11.99 -13.72 -37.56
N HIS A 119 -11.22 -12.96 -36.77
CA HIS A 119 -11.45 -12.85 -35.33
C HIS A 119 -12.70 -12.01 -35.06
N ARG A 120 -13.42 -12.30 -33.96
CA ARG A 120 -14.44 -11.38 -33.43
C ARG A 120 -13.73 -10.23 -32.73
N ILE A 121 -14.09 -9.00 -33.06
CA ILE A 121 -13.44 -7.80 -32.53
C ILE A 121 -14.42 -7.05 -31.62
N VAL A 122 -13.97 -6.75 -30.41
CA VAL A 122 -14.78 -6.05 -29.40
C VAL A 122 -13.97 -4.97 -28.71
N ILE A 123 -14.58 -3.79 -28.54
CA ILE A 123 -14.05 -2.73 -27.68
C ILE A 123 -14.55 -2.99 -26.25
N VAL A 124 -13.65 -2.98 -25.27
CA VAL A 124 -13.95 -3.17 -23.85
C VAL A 124 -13.42 -1.97 -23.06
N SER A 125 -14.27 -0.98 -22.80
CA SER A 125 -13.86 0.34 -22.27
C SER A 125 -14.62 0.77 -21.03
N ALA A 126 -13.93 1.50 -20.14
CA ALA A 126 -14.53 2.15 -18.98
C ALA A 126 -15.28 3.45 -19.33
N SER A 127 -15.21 3.91 -20.58
CA SER A 127 -15.92 5.10 -21.03
C SER A 127 -17.40 4.82 -21.31
N PRO A 128 -18.28 5.83 -21.21
CA PRO A 128 -19.72 5.63 -21.42
C PRO A 128 -20.05 5.12 -22.82
N ARG A 129 -20.98 4.15 -22.93
CA ARG A 129 -21.44 3.59 -24.22
C ARG A 129 -21.91 4.69 -25.18
N CYS A 130 -22.69 5.65 -24.70
CA CYS A 130 -23.24 6.73 -25.51
C CYS A 130 -22.18 7.60 -26.22
N LEU A 131 -20.94 7.62 -25.71
CA LEU A 131 -19.83 8.36 -26.32
C LEU A 131 -19.05 7.52 -27.35
N LEU A 132 -19.12 6.19 -27.25
CA LEU A 132 -18.35 5.26 -28.07
C LEU A 132 -19.18 4.55 -29.13
N GLN A 133 -20.50 4.54 -29.01
CA GLN A 133 -21.40 3.77 -29.90
C GLN A 133 -21.18 4.12 -31.38
N ALA A 134 -21.20 5.40 -31.74
CA ALA A 134 -21.04 5.85 -33.13
C ALA A 134 -19.66 5.51 -33.72
N ILE A 135 -18.59 5.57 -32.92
CA ILE A 135 -17.25 5.21 -33.40
C ILE A 135 -17.07 3.69 -33.51
N ALA A 136 -17.68 2.91 -32.62
CA ALA A 136 -17.68 1.44 -32.69
C ALA A 136 -18.44 0.95 -33.94
N GLU A 137 -19.61 1.52 -34.22
CA GLU A 137 -20.38 1.25 -35.44
C GLU A 137 -19.60 1.61 -36.70
N ARG A 138 -18.98 2.79 -36.73
CA ARG A 138 -18.12 3.22 -37.85
C ARG A 138 -16.91 2.31 -38.05
N LEU A 139 -16.35 1.76 -36.98
CA LEU A 139 -15.28 0.79 -37.04
C LEU A 139 -15.77 -0.62 -37.40
N GLY A 140 -17.08 -0.88 -37.36
CA GLY A 140 -17.65 -2.21 -37.59
C GLY A 140 -17.22 -3.22 -36.53
N VAL A 141 -17.21 -2.82 -35.25
CA VAL A 141 -16.80 -3.67 -34.12
C VAL A 141 -17.85 -3.67 -33.00
N GLU A 142 -17.86 -4.73 -32.20
CA GLU A 142 -18.77 -4.84 -31.06
C GLU A 142 -18.30 -3.97 -29.88
N LEU A 143 -19.22 -3.60 -28.98
CA LEU A 143 -18.93 -2.67 -27.88
C LEU A 143 -19.42 -3.19 -26.53
N ILE A 144 -18.49 -3.28 -25.58
CA ILE A 144 -18.71 -3.46 -24.15
C ILE A 144 -18.19 -2.19 -23.46
N ALA A 145 -19.10 -1.39 -22.92
CA ALA A 145 -18.79 -0.10 -22.33
C ALA A 145 -19.54 0.12 -21.02
N THR A 146 -19.22 1.18 -20.29
CA THR A 146 -19.98 1.58 -19.10
C THR A 146 -21.35 2.12 -19.50
N GLU A 147 -22.43 1.59 -18.92
CA GLU A 147 -23.79 2.07 -19.22
C GLU A 147 -24.13 3.31 -18.41
N THR A 148 -24.75 4.29 -19.07
CA THR A 148 -25.20 5.55 -18.49
C THR A 148 -26.61 5.90 -18.93
N SER A 149 -27.24 6.88 -18.26
CA SER A 149 -28.39 7.59 -18.82
C SER A 149 -28.05 8.20 -20.18
N ASP A 150 -29.08 8.34 -21.03
CA ASP A 150 -28.91 8.90 -22.37
C ASP A 150 -28.79 10.44 -22.33
N PRO A 151 -27.62 11.03 -22.67
CA PRO A 151 -27.45 12.48 -22.72
C PRO A 151 -28.36 13.16 -23.75
N ARG A 152 -28.85 12.44 -24.77
CA ARG A 152 -29.79 12.95 -25.79
C ARG A 152 -31.16 13.27 -25.21
N ASN A 153 -31.48 12.82 -24.00
CA ASN A 153 -32.73 13.13 -23.32
C ASN A 153 -32.66 14.37 -22.40
N GLY A 154 -31.47 14.96 -22.21
CA GLY A 154 -31.30 16.24 -21.51
C GLY A 154 -31.21 16.06 -20.00
N LYS A 155 -31.28 14.81 -19.56
CA LYS A 155 -31.02 14.40 -18.19
C LYS A 155 -29.52 14.41 -17.91
N PRO A 156 -29.11 14.59 -16.64
CA PRO A 156 -27.73 14.39 -16.22
C PRO A 156 -27.20 13.01 -16.64
N ILE A 157 -25.92 12.96 -17.02
CA ILE A 157 -25.23 11.71 -17.33
C ILE A 157 -24.93 11.00 -16.02
N GLU A 158 -25.65 9.93 -15.75
CA GLU A 158 -25.56 9.13 -14.53
C GLU A 158 -25.22 7.68 -14.90
N LEU A 159 -24.39 7.04 -14.08
CA LEU A 159 -24.02 5.65 -14.28
C LEU A 159 -25.23 4.75 -13.96
N SER A 160 -25.70 3.97 -14.92
CA SER A 160 -26.75 2.96 -14.73
C SER A 160 -26.20 1.56 -14.45
N SER A 161 -24.87 1.41 -14.51
CA SER A 161 -24.16 0.16 -14.23
C SER A 161 -22.83 0.42 -13.52
N ALA A 162 -22.20 -0.64 -13.01
CA ALA A 162 -20.82 -0.56 -12.53
C ALA A 162 -19.87 -0.06 -13.65
N ASN A 163 -18.81 0.65 -13.28
CA ASN A 163 -17.83 1.13 -14.25
C ASN A 163 -17.04 -0.05 -14.86
N CYS A 164 -16.96 -0.16 -16.18
CA CYS A 164 -16.31 -1.26 -16.89
C CYS A 164 -14.77 -1.18 -16.81
N LYS A 165 -14.21 -1.52 -15.64
CA LYS A 165 -12.78 -1.41 -15.32
C LYS A 165 -12.32 -2.59 -14.47
N GLY A 166 -11.11 -3.09 -14.71
CA GLY A 166 -10.52 -4.21 -13.95
C GLY A 166 -11.36 -5.48 -14.06
N ALA A 167 -11.68 -6.09 -12.93
CA ALA A 167 -12.50 -7.32 -12.87
C ALA A 167 -13.86 -7.18 -13.58
N GLU A 168 -14.46 -5.99 -13.62
CA GLU A 168 -15.73 -5.77 -14.33
C GLU A 168 -15.59 -5.91 -15.86
N LYS A 169 -14.41 -5.61 -16.43
CA LYS A 169 -14.14 -5.88 -17.85
C LYS A 169 -14.23 -7.38 -18.15
N ILE A 170 -13.64 -8.21 -17.27
CA ILE A 170 -13.68 -9.68 -17.39
C ILE A 170 -15.12 -10.19 -17.27
N ARG A 171 -15.86 -9.75 -16.26
CA ARG A 171 -17.25 -10.18 -16.04
C ARG A 171 -18.14 -9.88 -17.25
N ARG A 172 -18.02 -8.68 -17.84
CA ARG A 172 -18.80 -8.31 -19.02
C ARG A 172 -18.36 -9.04 -20.28
N LEU A 173 -17.05 -9.25 -20.46
CA LEU A 173 -16.53 -10.02 -21.58
C LEU A 173 -17.02 -11.47 -21.53
N GLN A 174 -17.03 -12.09 -20.34
CA GLN A 174 -17.61 -13.42 -20.13
C GLN A 174 -19.11 -13.46 -20.42
N ALA A 175 -19.87 -12.47 -19.94
CA ALA A 175 -21.30 -12.38 -20.22
C ALA A 175 -21.59 -12.22 -21.72
N TRP A 176 -20.77 -11.43 -22.44
CA TRP A 176 -20.86 -11.26 -23.89
C TRP A 176 -20.44 -12.53 -24.66
N LEU A 177 -19.57 -13.36 -24.08
CA LEU A 177 -19.24 -14.72 -24.55
C LEU A 177 -20.23 -15.79 -24.06
N GLU A 178 -21.46 -15.41 -23.70
CA GLU A 178 -22.51 -16.33 -23.27
C GLU A 178 -22.11 -17.19 -22.05
N ASN A 179 -21.30 -16.61 -21.15
CA ASN A 179 -20.74 -17.24 -19.96
C ASN A 179 -19.85 -18.46 -20.25
N GLN A 180 -19.30 -18.58 -21.45
CA GLN A 180 -18.25 -19.56 -21.73
C GLN A 180 -16.98 -19.21 -20.94
N PRO A 181 -16.26 -20.20 -20.38
CA PRO A 181 -14.99 -19.95 -19.70
C PRO A 181 -13.99 -19.29 -20.66
N LEU A 182 -13.38 -18.18 -20.24
CA LEU A 182 -12.36 -17.48 -21.05
C LEU A 182 -11.17 -18.39 -21.41
N SER A 183 -10.92 -19.44 -20.62
CA SER A 183 -9.91 -20.46 -20.93
C SER A 183 -10.17 -21.24 -22.21
N HIS A 184 -11.40 -21.25 -22.71
CA HIS A 184 -11.79 -21.96 -23.93
C HIS A 184 -11.80 -21.04 -25.15
N THR A 185 -11.56 -19.73 -24.96
CA THR A 185 -11.53 -18.73 -26.02
C THR A 185 -10.11 -18.24 -26.24
N GLU A 186 -9.62 -18.31 -27.48
CA GLU A 186 -8.36 -17.67 -27.83
C GLU A 186 -8.52 -16.14 -27.81
N LEU A 187 -8.08 -15.53 -26.70
CA LEU A 187 -8.24 -14.10 -26.43
C LEU A 187 -6.94 -13.34 -26.68
N HIS A 188 -7.01 -12.36 -27.59
CA HIS A 188 -6.03 -11.29 -27.74
C HIS A 188 -6.53 -10.06 -26.99
N ALA A 189 -5.72 -9.51 -26.08
CA ALA A 189 -6.11 -8.34 -25.29
C ALA A 189 -5.12 -7.18 -25.48
N TYR A 190 -5.66 -5.98 -25.69
CA TYR A 190 -4.88 -4.76 -25.86
C TYR A 190 -5.26 -3.75 -24.78
N GLY A 191 -4.26 -3.18 -24.10
CA GLY A 191 -4.47 -2.20 -23.04
C GLY A 191 -3.21 -1.40 -22.69
N ASP A 192 -3.40 -0.22 -22.09
CA ASP A 192 -2.31 0.69 -21.72
C ASP A 192 -2.32 1.11 -20.25
N SER A 193 -3.35 0.70 -19.50
CA SER A 193 -3.61 1.15 -18.13
C SER A 193 -3.64 0.01 -17.09
N ARG A 194 -3.51 0.38 -15.81
CA ARG A 194 -3.68 -0.59 -14.71
C ARG A 194 -5.09 -1.23 -14.70
N GLY A 195 -6.08 -0.58 -15.31
CA GLY A 195 -7.46 -1.09 -15.39
C GLY A 195 -7.63 -2.25 -16.37
N ASP A 196 -6.61 -2.54 -17.18
CA ASP A 196 -6.59 -3.62 -18.17
C ASP A 196 -5.79 -4.82 -17.69
N ARG A 197 -5.22 -4.75 -16.48
CA ARG A 197 -4.39 -5.80 -15.92
C ARG A 197 -5.12 -7.13 -15.93
N GLU A 198 -6.34 -7.19 -15.39
CA GLU A 198 -7.12 -8.41 -15.30
C GLU A 198 -7.43 -8.98 -16.69
N LEU A 199 -7.76 -8.11 -17.66
CA LEU A 199 -8.00 -8.48 -19.06
C LEU A 199 -6.75 -9.10 -19.70
N LEU A 200 -5.61 -8.43 -19.57
CA LEU A 200 -4.32 -8.89 -20.09
C LEU A 200 -3.83 -10.16 -19.39
N GLN A 201 -4.16 -10.36 -18.11
CA GLN A 201 -3.78 -11.57 -17.38
C GLN A 201 -4.58 -12.82 -17.78
N HIS A 202 -5.79 -12.65 -18.32
CA HIS A 202 -6.63 -13.77 -18.81
C HIS A 202 -6.47 -14.03 -20.32
N ALA A 203 -5.76 -13.17 -21.04
CA ALA A 203 -5.57 -13.31 -22.48
C ALA A 203 -4.48 -14.34 -22.80
N ALA A 204 -4.74 -15.18 -23.80
CA ALA A 204 -3.71 -16.06 -24.37
C ALA A 204 -2.60 -15.24 -25.04
N HIS A 205 -2.98 -14.11 -25.66
CA HIS A 205 -2.08 -13.19 -26.34
C HIS A 205 -2.25 -11.77 -25.77
N PRO A 206 -1.58 -11.45 -24.64
CA PRO A 206 -1.64 -10.11 -24.08
C PRO A 206 -0.75 -9.13 -24.85
N HIS A 207 -1.21 -7.90 -25.02
CA HIS A 207 -0.48 -6.83 -25.69
C HIS A 207 -0.54 -5.53 -24.86
N TRP A 208 0.37 -5.41 -23.89
CA TRP A 208 0.55 -4.21 -23.10
C TRP A 208 1.26 -3.11 -23.89
N ARG A 209 0.55 -2.01 -24.19
CA ARG A 209 1.08 -0.83 -24.91
C ARG A 209 1.83 -1.22 -26.19
N SER A 210 1.28 -2.19 -26.92
CA SER A 210 1.93 -2.75 -28.10
C SER A 210 0.87 -3.25 -29.07
N PHE A 211 1.18 -3.10 -30.36
CA PHE A 211 0.40 -3.65 -31.45
C PHE A 211 1.22 -4.64 -32.30
N SER A 212 2.37 -5.09 -31.79
CA SER A 212 3.21 -6.09 -32.46
C SER A 212 2.54 -7.46 -32.49
N ALA A 213 3.01 -8.32 -33.40
CA ALA A 213 2.59 -9.73 -33.45
C ALA A 213 2.95 -10.48 -32.16
N GLU A 214 4.10 -10.16 -31.56
CA GLU A 214 4.54 -10.75 -30.30
C GLU A 214 3.68 -10.30 -29.12
N SER A 215 3.32 -11.27 -28.27
CA SER A 215 2.63 -10.97 -27.02
C SER A 215 3.55 -10.22 -26.06
N ARG A 216 3.04 -9.15 -25.45
CA ARG A 216 3.67 -8.41 -24.37
C ARG A 216 2.75 -8.47 -23.14
N PRO A 217 3.06 -9.31 -22.13
CA PRO A 217 2.23 -9.39 -20.94
C PRO A 217 2.23 -8.07 -20.16
N TYR A 218 1.18 -7.85 -19.37
CA TYR A 218 1.14 -6.73 -18.45
C TYR A 218 2.36 -6.76 -17.52
N PRO A 219 3.10 -5.65 -17.34
CA PRO A 219 4.31 -5.65 -16.55
C PRO A 219 3.97 -6.04 -15.11
N THR A 220 4.42 -7.22 -14.68
CA THR A 220 4.49 -7.56 -13.25
C THR A 220 5.27 -6.44 -12.59
N ALA A 221 4.63 -5.68 -11.70
CA ALA A 221 5.15 -4.39 -11.22
C ALA A 221 6.53 -4.51 -10.55
N GLN A 222 7.63 -4.57 -11.30
CA GLN A 222 8.99 -4.66 -10.76
C GLN A 222 9.45 -3.35 -10.09
N GLY A 223 8.60 -2.31 -10.06
CA GLY A 223 9.00 -0.94 -9.76
C GLY A 223 9.41 -0.65 -8.31
N LEU A 224 8.77 -1.22 -7.28
CA LEU A 224 9.11 -0.85 -5.90
C LEU A 224 10.40 -1.55 -5.44
N ASN A 225 10.49 -2.87 -5.60
CA ASN A 225 11.64 -3.68 -5.14
C ASN A 225 12.98 -3.15 -5.67
N ARG A 226 13.06 -2.67 -6.92
CA ARG A 226 14.32 -2.14 -7.51
C ARG A 226 14.91 -0.97 -6.72
N TRP A 227 14.08 -0.12 -6.13
CA TRP A 227 14.52 1.04 -5.35
C TRP A 227 14.71 0.76 -3.86
N LEU A 228 14.16 -0.35 -3.34
CA LEU A 228 14.23 -0.63 -1.90
C LEU A 228 15.65 -0.90 -1.42
N THR A 229 16.42 -1.69 -2.18
CA THR A 229 17.80 -2.03 -1.86
C THR A 229 18.74 -0.82 -1.88
N PRO A 230 18.76 0.02 -2.95
CA PRO A 230 19.59 1.22 -2.95
C PRO A 230 19.16 2.23 -1.88
N LEU A 231 17.85 2.36 -1.60
CA LEU A 231 17.36 3.23 -0.53
C LEU A 231 17.84 2.74 0.85
N ALA A 232 17.73 1.45 1.14
CA ALA A 232 18.22 0.87 2.40
C ALA A 232 19.75 1.07 2.55
N LEU A 233 20.50 0.93 1.45
CA LEU A 233 21.96 1.17 1.44
C LEU A 233 22.30 2.63 1.74
N VAL A 234 21.59 3.58 1.12
CA VAL A 234 21.77 5.01 1.39
C VAL A 234 21.50 5.33 2.86
N LEU A 235 20.40 4.81 3.43
CA LEU A 235 20.08 5.01 4.85
C LEU A 235 21.17 4.45 5.77
N LEU A 236 21.71 3.26 5.44
CA LEU A 236 22.79 2.63 6.19
C LEU A 236 24.09 3.46 6.10
N LEU A 237 24.46 3.93 4.91
CA LEU A 237 25.66 4.75 4.70
C LEU A 237 25.56 6.10 5.41
N SER A 238 24.39 6.74 5.40
CA SER A 238 24.15 7.98 6.16
C SER A 238 24.28 7.76 7.66
N ALA A 239 23.79 6.64 8.19
CA ALA A 239 23.97 6.28 9.59
C ALA A 239 25.46 6.05 9.93
N LEU A 240 26.20 5.36 9.06
CA LEU A 240 27.64 5.11 9.23
C LEU A 240 28.45 6.41 9.21
N ALA A 241 28.12 7.33 8.28
CA ALA A 241 28.75 8.64 8.19
C ALA A 241 28.55 9.48 9.46
N GLY A 242 27.36 9.39 10.09
CA GLY A 242 27.09 10.04 11.37
C GLY A 242 27.99 9.54 12.51
N LEU A 243 28.39 8.27 12.50
CA LEU A 243 29.30 7.72 13.51
C LEU A 243 30.72 8.31 13.41
N LEU A 244 31.16 8.67 12.21
CA LEU A 244 32.49 9.26 11.97
C LEU A 244 32.58 10.71 12.47
N GLN A 245 31.46 11.39 12.69
CA GLN A 245 31.39 12.77 13.16
C GLN A 245 31.28 12.89 14.68
N LEU A 246 31.31 11.76 15.41
CA LEU A 246 31.25 11.76 16.88
C LEU A 246 32.55 12.31 17.48
N ASP A 247 32.43 12.91 18.66
CA ASP A 247 33.57 13.40 19.43
C ASP A 247 34.51 12.25 19.85
N PRO A 248 35.82 12.51 20.04
CA PRO A 248 36.81 11.46 20.35
C PRO A 248 36.51 10.67 21.64
N ALA A 249 35.87 11.30 22.63
CA ALA A 249 35.52 10.62 23.89
C ALA A 249 34.36 9.63 23.70
N THR A 250 33.36 9.99 22.89
CA THR A 250 32.31 9.05 22.48
C THR A 250 32.85 7.94 21.58
N GLN A 251 33.76 8.26 20.64
CA GLN A 251 34.37 7.23 19.79
C GLN A 251 35.12 6.17 20.60
N SER A 252 35.92 6.58 21.59
CA SER A 252 36.64 5.64 22.45
C SER A 252 35.70 4.78 23.29
N SER A 253 34.61 5.37 23.80
CA SER A 253 33.53 4.66 24.53
C SER A 253 32.77 3.67 23.64
N LEU A 254 32.54 4.01 22.37
CA LEU A 254 31.90 3.14 21.41
C LEU A 254 32.81 1.94 21.06
N ILE A 255 34.11 2.18 20.87
CA ILE A 255 35.10 1.13 20.60
C ILE A 255 35.21 0.18 21.79
N SER A 256 35.25 0.68 23.02
CA SER A 256 35.28 -0.18 24.21
C SER A 256 34.02 -1.03 24.34
N GLY A 257 32.84 -0.45 24.10
CA GLY A 257 31.58 -1.19 24.06
C GLY A 257 31.55 -2.26 22.97
N LEU A 258 32.05 -1.96 21.76
CA LEU A 258 32.17 -2.93 20.68
C LEU A 258 33.08 -4.11 21.03
N ARG A 259 34.13 -3.89 21.83
CA ARG A 259 35.02 -4.98 22.29
C ARG A 259 34.35 -5.91 23.29
N GLN A 260 33.41 -5.40 24.08
CA GLN A 260 32.66 -6.21 25.06
C GLN A 260 31.46 -6.92 24.42
N LEU A 261 30.96 -6.40 23.30
CA LEU A 261 29.79 -6.91 22.60
C LEU A 261 29.83 -8.42 22.27
N PRO A 262 30.95 -9.03 21.81
CA PRO A 262 30.97 -10.44 21.41
C PRO A 262 30.46 -11.42 22.47
N ALA A 263 30.74 -11.15 23.75
CA ALA A 263 30.25 -11.99 24.86
C ALA A 263 28.72 -11.94 25.01
N TRP A 264 28.10 -10.84 24.58
CA TRP A 264 26.66 -10.57 24.70
C TRP A 264 25.87 -10.82 23.41
N ILE A 265 26.56 -10.95 22.27
CA ILE A 265 25.93 -11.24 20.96
C ILE A 265 24.96 -12.44 21.04
N PRO A 266 25.31 -13.60 21.64
CA PRO A 266 24.38 -14.72 21.70
C PRO A 266 23.07 -14.39 22.42
N ALA A 267 23.14 -13.68 23.54
CA ALA A 267 21.96 -13.27 24.30
C ALA A 267 21.10 -12.25 23.53
N ILE A 268 21.75 -11.26 22.91
CA ILE A 268 21.06 -10.25 22.08
C ILE A 268 20.37 -10.91 20.89
N LEU A 269 21.05 -11.82 20.18
CA LEU A 269 20.48 -12.56 19.05
C LEU A 269 19.35 -13.49 19.48
N ALA A 270 19.45 -14.14 20.65
CA ALA A 270 18.37 -14.96 21.19
C ALA A 270 17.11 -14.12 21.46
N VAL A 271 17.26 -12.97 22.11
CA VAL A 271 16.14 -12.04 22.36
C VAL A 271 15.51 -11.56 21.05
N LEU A 272 16.33 -11.20 20.06
CA LEU A 272 15.85 -10.81 18.73
C LEU A 272 15.11 -11.95 18.02
N ALA A 273 15.67 -13.16 18.03
CA ALA A 273 15.05 -14.32 17.42
C ALA A 273 13.67 -14.61 18.02
N VAL A 274 13.56 -14.59 19.35
CA VAL A 274 12.29 -14.78 20.06
C VAL A 274 11.31 -13.65 19.76
N SER A 275 11.77 -12.39 19.77
CA SER A 275 10.93 -11.23 19.42
C SER A 275 10.36 -11.36 17.99
N TYR A 276 11.20 -11.70 17.02
CA TYR A 276 10.77 -11.83 15.61
C TYR A 276 9.93 -13.07 15.35
N ALA A 277 10.18 -14.19 16.04
CA ALA A 277 9.30 -15.35 16.02
C ALA A 277 7.92 -15.00 16.59
N GLY A 278 7.87 -14.26 17.70
CA GLY A 278 6.62 -13.76 18.28
C GLY A 278 5.88 -12.81 17.33
N ARG A 279 6.60 -11.89 16.67
CA ARG A 279 6.03 -10.99 15.67
C ARG A 279 5.42 -11.76 14.49
N TYR A 280 6.08 -12.82 14.03
CA TYR A 280 5.53 -13.68 12.97
C TYR A 280 4.30 -14.45 13.44
N LEU A 281 4.35 -15.06 14.63
CA LEU A 281 3.22 -15.79 15.21
C LEU A 281 1.99 -14.88 15.37
N ARG A 282 2.19 -13.67 15.87
CA ARG A 282 1.14 -12.67 15.97
C ARG A 282 0.54 -12.33 14.60
N PHE A 283 1.38 -12.07 13.60
CA PHE A 283 0.92 -11.81 12.25
C PHE A 283 0.12 -13.01 11.69
N ARG A 284 0.57 -14.23 11.98
CA ARG A 284 -0.15 -15.48 11.63
C ARG A 284 -1.51 -15.61 12.30
N MET A 285 -1.64 -15.22 13.57
CA MET A 285 -2.92 -15.23 14.28
C MET A 285 -3.93 -14.30 13.57
N LEU A 286 -3.48 -13.11 13.16
CA LEU A 286 -4.30 -12.15 12.43
C LEU A 286 -4.70 -12.67 11.03
N LEU A 287 -3.76 -13.29 10.29
CA LEU A 287 -4.09 -13.91 8.99
C LEU A 287 -4.99 -15.14 9.12
N GLY A 288 -4.83 -15.92 10.19
CA GLY A 288 -5.68 -17.07 10.48
C GLY A 288 -7.14 -16.69 10.70
N ALA A 289 -7.40 -15.53 11.31
CA ALA A 289 -8.75 -15.00 11.49
C ALA A 289 -9.48 -14.74 10.16
N GLU A 290 -8.71 -14.33 9.13
CA GLU A 290 -9.17 -14.11 7.76
C GLU A 290 -9.08 -15.37 6.88
N ARG A 291 -8.69 -16.52 7.46
CA ARG A 291 -8.48 -17.81 6.75
C ARG A 291 -7.47 -17.72 5.60
N ILE A 292 -6.42 -16.90 5.78
CA ILE A 292 -5.38 -16.68 4.77
C ILE A 292 -4.12 -17.45 5.11
N GLY A 293 -3.71 -18.29 4.17
CA GLY A 293 -2.43 -19.00 4.24
C GLY A 293 -2.35 -20.02 5.38
N ARG A 294 -1.15 -20.59 5.54
CA ARG A 294 -0.80 -21.54 6.61
C ARG A 294 0.63 -21.27 7.05
N ILE A 295 0.98 -21.72 8.25
CA ILE A 295 2.36 -21.65 8.72
C ILE A 295 3.25 -22.43 7.74
N SER A 296 4.20 -21.74 7.12
CA SER A 296 5.14 -22.34 6.19
C SER A 296 6.46 -21.56 6.22
N ARG A 297 7.55 -22.25 5.87
CA ARG A 297 8.88 -21.63 5.77
C ARG A 297 8.90 -20.53 4.71
N SER A 298 8.23 -20.76 3.57
CA SER A 298 8.12 -19.76 2.51
C SER A 298 7.40 -18.51 3.00
N GLU A 299 6.28 -18.64 3.71
CA GLU A 299 5.54 -17.49 4.20
C GLU A 299 6.33 -16.69 5.23
N ALA A 300 6.98 -17.36 6.18
CA ALA A 300 7.86 -16.70 7.14
C ALA A 300 9.00 -15.93 6.44
N TRP A 301 9.58 -16.51 5.38
CA TRP A 301 10.63 -15.88 4.59
C TRP A 301 10.14 -14.62 3.88
N VAL A 302 9.03 -14.70 3.13
CA VAL A 302 8.43 -13.54 2.44
C VAL A 302 7.99 -12.46 3.43
N TRP A 303 7.45 -12.87 4.58
CA TRP A 303 7.10 -11.96 5.66
C TRP A 303 8.32 -11.21 6.19
N PHE A 304 9.44 -11.92 6.40
CA PHE A 304 10.67 -11.34 6.92
C PHE A 304 11.33 -10.34 5.95
N GLN A 305 11.25 -10.59 4.64
CA GLN A 305 11.70 -9.64 3.61
C GLN A 305 11.04 -8.25 3.73
N GLY A 306 9.84 -8.20 4.30
CA GLY A 306 9.10 -6.96 4.56
C GLY A 306 9.81 -5.97 5.49
N PHE A 307 10.78 -6.43 6.31
CA PHE A 307 11.53 -5.58 7.24
C PHE A 307 12.74 -4.88 6.59
N ALA A 308 12.99 -5.09 5.29
CA ALA A 308 14.11 -4.45 4.58
C ALA A 308 14.05 -2.91 4.54
N LEU A 309 12.88 -2.32 4.86
CA LEU A 309 12.66 -0.87 4.90
C LEU A 309 12.11 -0.40 6.25
N THR A 310 12.37 -1.13 7.33
CA THR A 310 11.92 -0.71 8.67
C THR A 310 12.46 0.67 9.07
N ALA A 311 13.65 1.06 8.58
CA ALA A 311 14.26 2.38 8.81
C ALA A 311 13.59 3.55 8.04
N THR A 312 12.42 3.36 7.44
CA THR A 312 11.65 4.45 6.81
C THR A 312 10.85 5.25 7.84
N PRO A 313 10.47 6.51 7.54
CA PRO A 313 9.62 7.33 8.42
C PRO A 313 8.37 6.56 8.88
N GLY A 314 8.14 6.53 10.20
CA GLY A 314 6.99 5.83 10.79
C GLY A 314 6.92 4.32 10.52
N LYS A 315 8.03 3.68 10.11
CA LYS A 315 8.09 2.28 9.65
C LYS A 315 7.14 1.96 8.49
N LEU A 316 6.75 2.96 7.69
CA LEU A 316 5.81 2.80 6.57
C LEU A 316 6.32 1.81 5.50
N GLY A 317 7.64 1.67 5.37
CA GLY A 317 8.28 0.73 4.45
C GLY A 317 7.95 -0.73 4.72
N GLU A 318 7.54 -1.09 5.94
CA GLU A 318 7.07 -2.44 6.25
C GLU A 318 5.75 -2.80 5.53
N LEU A 319 5.03 -1.83 4.96
CA LEU A 319 3.88 -2.08 4.08
C LEU A 319 4.28 -2.81 2.79
N ALA A 320 5.55 -2.76 2.39
CA ALA A 320 6.07 -3.53 1.26
C ALA A 320 5.78 -5.03 1.41
N ARG A 321 5.69 -5.53 2.64
CA ARG A 321 5.30 -6.91 3.00
C ARG A 321 3.95 -7.32 2.44
N VAL A 322 2.94 -6.44 2.46
CA VAL A 322 1.60 -6.71 1.90
C VAL A 322 1.73 -6.99 0.40
N GLN A 323 2.55 -6.20 -0.28
CA GLN A 323 2.79 -6.38 -1.71
C GLN A 323 3.61 -7.63 -2.01
N GLN A 324 4.62 -7.95 -1.19
CA GLN A 324 5.47 -9.13 -1.35
C GLN A 324 4.67 -10.43 -1.14
N LEU A 325 3.91 -10.54 -0.04
CA LEU A 325 3.04 -11.70 0.23
C LEU A 325 1.99 -11.90 -0.87
N HIS A 326 1.38 -10.82 -1.36
CA HIS A 326 0.44 -10.90 -2.48
C HIS A 326 1.09 -11.42 -3.76
N ARG A 327 2.32 -11.02 -4.06
CA ARG A 327 3.00 -11.40 -5.31
C ARG A 327 3.56 -12.80 -5.28
N GLN A 328 4.24 -13.16 -4.19
CA GLN A 328 4.95 -14.43 -4.09
C GLN A 328 4.03 -15.57 -3.67
N LEU A 329 2.99 -15.30 -2.88
CA LEU A 329 2.08 -16.31 -2.32
C LEU A 329 0.63 -16.17 -2.78
N GLY A 330 0.31 -15.17 -3.61
CA GLY A 330 -1.04 -14.97 -4.16
C GLY A 330 -2.08 -14.47 -3.15
N TYR A 331 -1.67 -14.06 -1.96
CA TYR A 331 -2.61 -13.65 -0.90
C TYR A 331 -3.38 -12.36 -1.25
N PRO A 332 -4.66 -12.24 -0.85
CA PRO A 332 -5.48 -11.09 -1.21
C PRO A 332 -5.01 -9.81 -0.49
N ARG A 333 -4.90 -8.69 -1.23
CA ARG A 333 -4.27 -7.45 -0.71
C ARG A 333 -5.04 -6.78 0.42
N GLN A 334 -6.36 -6.72 0.30
CA GLN A 334 -7.19 -5.96 1.24
C GLN A 334 -7.18 -6.59 2.65
N PRO A 335 -7.40 -7.91 2.81
CA PRO A 335 -7.22 -8.56 4.11
C PRO A 335 -5.79 -8.47 4.66
N LEU A 336 -4.77 -8.57 3.81
CA LEU A 336 -3.37 -8.37 4.23
C LEU A 336 -3.14 -6.97 4.79
N LEU A 337 -3.73 -5.95 4.18
CA LEU A 337 -3.65 -4.57 4.66
C LEU A 337 -4.35 -4.41 6.01
N HIS A 338 -5.52 -5.03 6.19
CA HIS A 338 -6.25 -5.00 7.46
C HIS A 338 -5.47 -5.71 8.57
N ALA A 339 -4.88 -6.88 8.28
CA ALA A 339 -4.03 -7.60 9.23
C ALA A 339 -2.78 -6.79 9.59
N PHE A 340 -2.14 -6.11 8.62
CA PHE A 340 -1.03 -5.21 8.89
C PHE A 340 -1.44 -4.05 9.82
N LEU A 341 -2.58 -3.40 9.54
CA LEU A 341 -3.07 -2.30 10.37
C LEU A 341 -3.42 -2.78 11.78
N ALA A 342 -4.08 -3.94 11.90
CA ALA A 342 -4.36 -4.58 13.18
C ALA A 342 -3.08 -4.82 13.98
N GLU A 343 -2.02 -5.32 13.32
CA GLU A 343 -0.71 -5.50 13.96
C GLU A 343 -0.14 -4.16 14.46
N ARG A 344 -0.25 -3.08 13.69
CA ARG A 344 0.22 -1.75 14.14
C ARG A 344 -0.57 -1.21 15.34
N LEU A 345 -1.87 -1.42 15.37
CA LEU A 345 -2.72 -1.05 16.51
C LEU A 345 -2.35 -1.87 17.76
N CYS A 346 -2.09 -3.17 17.61
CA CYS A 346 -1.63 -4.02 18.71
C CYS A 346 -0.28 -3.53 19.27
N ASP A 347 0.64 -3.14 18.39
CA ASP A 347 1.95 -2.62 18.80
C ASP A 347 1.80 -1.28 19.54
N ALA A 348 0.98 -0.36 19.04
CA ALA A 348 0.71 0.91 19.71
C ALA A 348 0.03 0.71 21.08
N ALA A 349 -0.96 -0.17 21.17
CA ALA A 349 -1.64 -0.50 22.42
C ALA A 349 -0.68 -1.07 23.46
N ALA A 350 0.22 -1.98 23.04
CA ALA A 350 1.25 -2.55 23.92
C ALA A 350 2.21 -1.48 24.46
N VAL A 351 2.67 -0.57 23.59
CA VAL A 351 3.55 0.55 23.99
C VAL A 351 2.85 1.45 25.02
N VAL A 352 1.60 1.84 24.76
CA VAL A 352 0.82 2.69 25.67
C VAL A 352 0.61 2.01 27.02
N ALA A 353 0.27 0.72 27.02
CA ALA A 353 0.07 -0.04 28.25
C ALA A 353 1.34 -0.13 29.10
N TRP A 354 2.50 -0.44 28.49
CA TRP A 354 3.77 -0.44 29.22
C TRP A 354 4.11 0.93 29.81
N LEU A 355 3.94 2.01 29.03
CA LEU A 355 4.25 3.36 29.49
C LEU A 355 3.28 3.80 30.60
N ALA A 356 2.00 3.45 30.50
CA ALA A 356 0.99 3.75 31.52
C ALA A 356 1.31 3.06 32.86
N VAL A 357 1.90 1.87 32.83
CA VAL A 357 2.31 1.14 34.03
C VAL A 357 3.63 1.67 34.61
N LEU A 358 4.64 1.88 33.78
CA LEU A 358 6.01 2.12 34.24
C LEU A 358 6.35 3.58 34.50
N VAL A 359 5.82 4.52 33.70
CA VAL A 359 6.20 5.94 33.78
C VAL A 359 5.74 6.59 35.08
N PRO A 360 4.49 6.37 35.56
CA PRO A 360 4.05 6.92 36.86
C PRO A 360 4.95 6.50 38.01
N GLY A 361 5.27 5.20 38.13
CA GLY A 361 6.12 4.69 39.21
C GLY A 361 7.52 5.32 39.22
N GLN A 362 8.09 5.54 38.04
CA GLN A 362 9.41 6.17 37.90
C GLN A 362 9.40 7.67 38.21
N LEU A 363 8.33 8.39 37.83
CA LEU A 363 8.14 9.79 38.21
C LEU A 363 7.99 9.94 39.73
N LEU A 364 7.26 9.02 40.37
CA LEU A 364 7.04 9.02 41.81
C LEU A 364 8.29 8.74 42.63
N GLN A 365 9.25 7.99 42.09
CA GLN A 365 10.56 7.76 42.72
C GLN A 365 11.49 8.97 42.63
N ARG A 366 11.30 9.85 41.63
CA ARG A 366 12.15 11.04 41.41
C ARG A 366 11.63 12.29 42.10
N LEU A 367 10.32 12.38 42.22
CA LEU A 367 9.70 13.32 43.15
C LEU A 367 9.89 12.72 44.56
N SER A 368 9.93 13.55 45.60
CA SER A 368 9.82 13.07 46.99
C SER A 368 8.42 13.36 47.52
N PRO A 369 7.32 12.70 47.10
CA PRO A 369 6.00 13.22 47.42
C PRO A 369 5.22 12.28 48.36
N PRO A 370 4.25 12.82 49.12
CA PRO A 370 3.40 12.04 50.02
C PRO A 370 2.48 11.08 49.25
N ALA A 371 1.98 10.02 49.90
CA ALA A 371 1.14 8.97 49.28
C ALA A 371 -0.11 9.46 48.51
N ALA A 372 -0.55 10.72 48.68
CA ALA A 372 -1.65 11.32 47.92
C ALA A 372 -1.29 11.66 46.46
N SER A 373 -0.01 11.93 46.15
CA SER A 373 0.43 12.27 44.79
C SER A 373 0.64 11.04 43.90
N THR A 374 0.85 9.85 44.49
CA THR A 374 0.96 8.58 43.75
C THR A 374 -0.36 8.23 43.08
N LEU A 375 -1.47 8.35 43.82
CA LEU A 375 -2.83 8.18 43.29
C LEU A 375 -3.18 9.22 42.22
N GLY A 376 -2.76 10.48 42.40
CA GLY A 376 -3.02 11.56 41.43
C GLY A 376 -2.33 11.35 40.07
N ILE A 377 -1.08 10.87 40.06
CA ILE A 377 -0.32 10.64 38.82
C ILE A 377 -0.82 9.39 38.08
N SER A 378 -1.16 8.32 38.81
CA SER A 378 -1.81 7.14 38.23
C SER A 378 -3.19 7.47 37.64
N ALA A 379 -3.97 8.32 38.32
CA ALA A 379 -5.24 8.83 37.81
C ALA A 379 -5.04 9.71 36.56
N LEU A 380 -4.01 10.56 36.50
CA LEU A 380 -3.70 11.38 35.34
C LEU A 380 -3.28 10.53 34.12
N ALA A 381 -2.46 9.50 34.31
CA ALA A 381 -2.10 8.56 33.25
C ALA A 381 -3.32 7.79 32.73
N ALA A 382 -4.21 7.36 33.63
CA ALA A 382 -5.48 6.74 33.27
C ALA A 382 -6.39 7.71 32.50
N LEU A 383 -6.46 8.98 32.92
CA LEU A 383 -7.23 10.04 32.26
C LEU A 383 -6.68 10.39 30.88
N LEU A 384 -5.36 10.44 30.70
CA LEU A 384 -4.73 10.63 29.39
C LEU A 384 -4.97 9.42 28.46
N GLY A 385 -4.92 8.21 29.00
CA GLY A 385 -5.30 6.99 28.28
C GLY A 385 -6.78 6.98 27.87
N LEU A 386 -7.67 7.44 28.75
CA LEU A 386 -9.08 7.66 28.47
C LEU A 386 -9.30 8.75 27.42
N GLY A 387 -8.60 9.87 27.52
CA GLY A 387 -8.67 10.98 26.56
C GLY A 387 -8.21 10.58 25.15
N ALA A 388 -7.11 9.83 25.05
CA ALA A 388 -6.68 9.25 23.77
C ALA A 388 -7.70 8.26 23.22
N SER A 389 -8.27 7.41 24.08
CA SER A 389 -9.32 6.44 23.69
C SER A 389 -10.60 7.14 23.22
N ILE A 390 -11.00 8.24 23.87
CA ILE A 390 -12.14 9.08 23.50
C ILE A 390 -11.87 9.80 22.18
N TRP A 391 -10.67 10.34 21.97
CA TRP A 391 -10.29 11.00 20.72
C TRP A 391 -10.32 10.04 19.53
N ILE A 392 -9.77 8.83 19.71
CA ILE A 392 -9.82 7.74 18.72
C ILE A 392 -11.28 7.33 18.44
N TRP A 393 -12.09 7.16 19.49
CA TRP A 393 -13.51 6.82 19.36
C TRP A 393 -14.30 7.89 18.63
N ARG A 394 -14.03 9.17 18.90
CA ARG A 394 -14.71 10.33 18.30
C ARG A 394 -14.39 10.50 16.81
N HIS A 395 -13.21 10.06 16.35
CA HIS A 395 -12.84 10.08 14.94
C HIS A 395 -13.07 8.73 14.24
N ARG A 396 -13.71 7.74 14.90
CA ARG A 396 -13.87 6.39 14.35
C ARG A 396 -14.59 6.36 13.01
N SER A 397 -15.56 7.26 12.78
CA SER A 397 -16.38 7.29 11.55
C SER A 397 -15.54 7.46 10.28
N HIS A 398 -14.41 8.16 10.35
CA HIS A 398 -13.48 8.33 9.22
C HIS A 398 -12.63 7.09 8.93
N TRP A 399 -12.41 6.21 9.93
CA TRP A 399 -11.51 5.06 9.83
C TRP A 399 -12.23 3.72 9.91
N GLN A 400 -13.55 3.71 10.11
CA GLN A 400 -14.38 2.52 10.28
C GLN A 400 -14.22 1.49 9.17
N HIS A 401 -13.99 1.92 7.92
CA HIS A 401 -13.83 1.02 6.78
C HIS A 401 -12.46 0.32 6.73
N HIS A 402 -11.49 0.83 7.49
CA HIS A 402 -10.14 0.25 7.59
C HIS A 402 -9.91 -0.48 8.91
N LEU A 403 -10.75 -0.26 9.92
CA LEU A 403 -10.62 -0.87 11.24
C LEU A 403 -10.96 -2.38 11.21
N PRO A 404 -10.28 -3.19 12.05
CA PRO A 404 -10.59 -4.62 12.19
C PRO A 404 -12.06 -4.81 12.59
N SER A 405 -12.76 -5.71 11.89
CA SER A 405 -14.15 -6.09 12.22
C SER A 405 -14.31 -7.60 12.25
N GLY A 406 -15.34 -8.09 12.94
CA GLY A 406 -15.65 -9.53 13.02
C GLY A 406 -14.51 -10.36 13.64
N ARG A 407 -14.09 -11.41 12.93
CA ARG A 407 -13.08 -12.37 13.41
C ARG A 407 -11.71 -11.73 13.61
N LEU A 408 -11.33 -10.76 12.78
CA LEU A 408 -10.05 -10.06 12.92
C LEU A 408 -10.00 -9.26 14.23
N ALA A 409 -11.11 -8.61 14.61
CA ALA A 409 -11.19 -7.87 15.88
C ALA A 409 -11.04 -8.81 17.10
N GLN A 410 -11.60 -10.02 17.04
CA GLN A 410 -11.42 -11.03 18.10
C GLN A 410 -9.98 -11.49 18.20
N ALA A 411 -9.29 -11.68 17.07
CA ALA A 411 -7.88 -12.04 17.03
C ALA A 411 -6.94 -10.91 17.53
N CYS A 412 -7.39 -9.65 17.54
CA CYS A 412 -6.61 -8.54 18.09
C CYS A 412 -6.33 -8.70 19.58
N LEU A 413 -7.23 -9.28 20.39
CA LEU A 413 -7.01 -9.42 21.83
C LEU A 413 -5.77 -10.27 22.17
N PRO A 414 -5.67 -11.54 21.71
CA PRO A 414 -4.47 -12.33 21.95
C PRO A 414 -3.25 -11.79 21.17
N ALA A 415 -3.46 -11.10 20.04
CA ALA A 415 -2.36 -10.42 19.34
C ALA A 415 -1.78 -9.23 20.12
N CYS A 416 -2.61 -8.44 20.82
CA CYS A 416 -2.19 -7.37 21.73
C CYS A 416 -1.41 -7.93 22.92
N ALA A 417 -1.90 -9.03 23.52
CA ALA A 417 -1.21 -9.70 24.61
C ALA A 417 0.18 -10.18 24.19
N LEU A 418 0.29 -10.76 22.99
CA LEU A 418 1.58 -11.15 22.42
C LEU A 418 2.47 -9.93 22.11
N SER A 419 1.91 -8.83 21.59
CA SER A 419 2.64 -7.56 21.40
C SER A 419 3.21 -7.02 22.72
N LEU A 420 2.48 -7.09 23.84
CA LEU A 420 3.00 -6.69 25.16
C LEU A 420 4.28 -7.44 25.53
N VAL A 421 4.27 -8.77 25.36
CA VAL A 421 5.43 -9.62 25.63
C VAL A 421 6.59 -9.28 24.68
N ILE A 422 6.31 -9.15 23.37
CA ILE A 422 7.32 -8.81 22.36
C ILE A 422 8.05 -7.50 22.69
N TRP A 423 7.30 -6.43 23.00
CA TRP A 423 7.89 -5.12 23.27
C TRP A 423 8.68 -5.11 24.59
N GLY A 424 8.22 -5.84 25.61
CA GLY A 424 8.96 -6.02 26.86
C GLY A 424 10.28 -6.77 26.64
N LEU A 425 10.24 -7.88 25.88
CA LEU A 425 11.42 -8.67 25.52
C LEU A 425 12.44 -7.86 24.71
N GLU A 426 11.98 -7.13 23.70
CA GLU A 426 12.87 -6.35 22.84
C GLU A 426 13.58 -5.22 23.60
N ALA A 427 12.91 -4.64 24.60
CA ALA A 427 13.54 -3.68 25.47
C ALA A 427 14.67 -4.28 26.35
N MET A 428 14.69 -5.60 26.55
CA MET A 428 15.80 -6.25 27.27
C MET A 428 17.12 -6.14 26.50
N ILE A 429 17.11 -5.88 25.19
CA ILE A 429 18.34 -5.59 24.43
C ILE A 429 19.02 -4.35 25.00
N LEU A 430 18.27 -3.30 25.36
CA LEU A 430 18.83 -2.12 26.00
C LEU A 430 19.40 -2.45 27.38
N TRP A 431 18.68 -3.26 28.17
CA TRP A 431 19.17 -3.69 29.48
C TRP A 431 20.48 -4.48 29.39
N LEU A 432 20.55 -5.47 28.48
CA LEU A 432 21.75 -6.27 28.23
C LEU A 432 22.94 -5.40 27.82
N LEU A 433 22.71 -4.38 26.98
CA LEU A 433 23.77 -3.45 26.56
C LEU A 433 24.25 -2.54 27.69
N VAL A 434 23.35 -2.10 28.57
CA VAL A 434 23.75 -1.36 29.78
C VAL A 434 24.59 -2.26 30.69
N GLN A 435 24.20 -3.52 30.88
CA GLN A 435 24.98 -4.45 31.70
C GLN A 435 26.33 -4.81 31.08
N ALA A 436 26.42 -4.84 29.75
CA ALA A 436 27.67 -5.06 29.06
C ALA A 436 28.65 -3.90 29.31
N ILE A 437 28.18 -2.65 29.12
CA ILE A 437 29.04 -1.45 29.02
C ILE A 437 29.20 -0.73 30.36
N SER A 438 28.20 -0.79 31.22
CA SER A 438 28.17 -0.12 32.53
C SER A 438 27.57 -1.07 33.60
N PRO A 439 28.27 -2.16 33.94
CA PRO A 439 27.77 -3.19 34.87
C PRO A 439 27.55 -2.68 36.30
N THR A 440 28.19 -1.57 36.67
CA THR A 440 28.05 -0.94 37.99
C THR A 440 26.85 0.01 38.07
N ALA A 441 26.17 0.30 36.95
CA ALA A 441 25.01 1.17 36.94
C ALA A 441 23.80 0.47 37.57
N ALA A 442 23.12 1.16 38.50
CA ALA A 442 21.86 0.70 39.09
C ALA A 442 20.70 0.90 38.09
N PHE A 443 20.70 0.13 37.00
CA PHE A 443 19.72 0.21 35.92
C PHE A 443 18.84 -1.05 35.87
N ASN A 444 17.56 -0.89 36.23
CA ASN A 444 16.62 -2.00 36.30
C ASN A 444 15.88 -2.27 34.97
N THR A 445 15.21 -3.41 34.87
CA THR A 445 14.47 -3.83 33.66
C THR A 445 13.28 -2.91 33.35
N GLY A 446 12.61 -2.36 34.35
CA GLY A 446 11.52 -1.40 34.17
C GLY A 446 11.99 -0.08 33.55
N GLN A 447 13.15 0.43 33.98
CA GLN A 447 13.81 1.59 33.38
C GLN A 447 14.27 1.30 31.94
N ALA A 448 14.73 0.07 31.66
CA ALA A 448 15.05 -0.35 30.30
C ALA A 448 13.81 -0.33 29.40
N ILE A 449 12.69 -0.89 29.85
CA ILE A 449 11.43 -0.91 29.08
C ILE A 449 10.92 0.51 28.83
N SER A 450 10.80 1.35 29.87
CA SER A 450 10.31 2.73 29.68
C SER A 450 11.26 3.54 28.79
N THR A 451 12.57 3.43 28.97
CA THR A 451 13.57 4.12 28.14
C THR A 451 13.52 3.67 26.68
N TYR A 452 13.44 2.35 26.44
CA TYR A 452 13.35 1.80 25.09
C TYR A 452 12.10 2.29 24.35
N LEU A 453 10.96 2.30 25.04
CA LEU A 453 9.67 2.67 24.46
C LEU A 453 9.54 4.18 24.27
N LEU A 454 9.93 5.02 25.25
CA LEU A 454 9.89 6.49 25.14
C LEU A 454 10.81 7.01 24.03
N SER A 455 12.03 6.49 23.95
CA SER A 455 12.95 6.84 22.85
C SER A 455 12.43 6.35 21.49
N GLY A 456 11.82 5.16 21.46
CA GLY A 456 11.19 4.58 20.28
C GLY A 456 10.04 5.45 19.75
N THR A 457 9.14 5.89 20.64
CA THR A 457 8.01 6.75 20.29
C THR A 457 8.46 8.14 19.87
N ALA A 458 9.41 8.75 20.57
CA ALA A 458 10.00 10.04 20.19
C ALA A 458 10.66 9.97 18.80
N GLY A 459 11.42 8.89 18.52
CA GLY A 459 12.03 8.66 17.22
C GLY A 459 11.02 8.44 16.09
N MET A 460 9.88 7.79 16.36
CA MET A 460 8.81 7.64 15.36
C MET A 460 8.06 8.97 15.12
N ALA A 461 7.83 9.76 16.17
CA ALA A 461 7.14 11.04 16.09
C ALA A 461 7.92 12.10 15.30
N SER A 462 9.25 12.00 15.23
CA SER A 462 10.07 12.93 14.46
C SER A 462 9.96 12.76 12.94
N LEU A 463 9.37 11.66 12.46
CA LEU A 463 9.29 11.29 11.03
C LEU A 463 10.64 11.24 10.31
N LEU A 464 11.76 11.29 11.03
CA LEU A 464 13.08 11.08 10.46
C LEU A 464 13.24 9.60 10.07
N PRO A 465 14.03 9.28 9.02
CA PRO A 465 14.34 7.90 8.68
C PRO A 465 14.92 7.16 9.89
N GLY A 466 14.19 6.13 10.32
CA GLY A 466 14.49 5.36 11.52
C GLY A 466 14.45 6.15 12.82
N GLY A 467 14.04 7.42 12.85
CA GLY A 467 14.14 8.27 14.03
C GLY A 467 15.58 8.61 14.43
N LEU A 468 16.51 8.58 13.45
CA LEU A 468 17.93 8.90 13.66
C LEU A 468 18.11 10.25 14.36
N GLY A 469 19.03 10.30 15.32
CA GLY A 469 19.33 11.47 16.14
C GLY A 469 18.38 11.62 17.32
N VAL A 470 17.07 11.62 17.08
CA VAL A 470 16.07 11.81 18.14
C VAL A 470 16.00 10.60 19.08
N ASN A 471 16.03 9.39 18.55
CA ASN A 471 16.01 8.18 19.37
C ASN A 471 17.26 8.07 20.25
N GLU A 472 18.43 8.33 19.66
CA GLU A 472 19.72 8.27 20.33
C GLU A 472 19.85 9.36 21.40
N ALA A 473 19.47 10.60 21.09
CA ALA A 473 19.44 11.69 22.05
C ALA A 473 18.48 11.40 23.22
N THR A 474 17.27 10.92 22.93
CA THR A 474 16.27 10.59 23.97
C THR A 474 16.76 9.45 24.86
N THR A 475 17.34 8.40 24.27
CA THR A 475 17.92 7.29 25.03
C THR A 475 19.05 7.79 25.92
N THR A 476 19.98 8.58 25.37
CA THR A 476 21.12 9.14 26.11
C THR A 476 20.67 10.00 27.29
N LEU A 477 19.67 10.86 27.07
CA LEU A 477 19.09 11.70 28.12
C LEU A 477 18.49 10.86 29.26
N LEU A 478 17.69 9.84 28.92
CA LEU A 478 17.02 8.99 29.91
C LEU A 478 18.01 8.11 30.68
N LEU A 479 19.06 7.61 30.02
CA LEU A 479 20.17 6.90 30.68
C LEU A 479 20.98 7.85 31.59
N GLY A 480 21.19 9.09 31.17
CA GLY A 480 21.80 10.14 31.99
C GLY A 480 21.04 10.40 33.28
N GLN A 481 19.71 10.45 33.20
CA GLN A 481 18.84 10.56 34.38
C GLN A 481 18.85 9.31 35.28
N ALA A 482 19.37 8.18 34.79
CA ALA A 482 19.61 6.97 35.58
C ALA A 482 21.05 6.88 36.12
N GLY A 483 21.85 7.95 35.96
CA GLY A 483 23.22 8.02 36.47
C GLY A 483 24.29 7.52 35.50
N ILE A 484 23.95 7.21 34.25
CA ILE A 484 24.91 6.74 33.24
C ILE A 484 25.52 7.96 32.52
N PRO A 485 26.86 8.10 32.46
CA PRO A 485 27.52 9.19 31.75
C PRO A 485 27.05 9.35 30.30
N THR A 486 26.93 10.59 29.82
CA THR A 486 26.41 10.92 28.48
C THR A 486 27.15 10.21 27.34
N SER A 487 28.49 10.11 27.41
CA SER A 487 29.30 9.42 26.40
C SER A 487 29.02 7.91 26.33
N LEU A 488 28.82 7.27 27.49
CA LEU A 488 28.39 5.87 27.57
C LEU A 488 26.94 5.71 27.13
N GLY A 489 26.05 6.62 27.53
CA GLY A 489 24.64 6.62 27.14
C GLY A 489 24.45 6.71 25.62
N LEU A 490 25.22 7.58 24.95
CA LEU A 490 25.21 7.70 23.49
C LEU A 490 25.75 6.44 22.81
N SER A 491 26.84 5.87 23.33
CA SER A 491 27.40 4.61 22.83
C SER A 491 26.41 3.45 22.94
N ILE A 492 25.74 3.31 24.08
CA ILE A 492 24.69 2.32 24.33
C ILE A 492 23.51 2.53 23.36
N ALA A 493 23.09 3.78 23.16
CA ALA A 493 21.99 4.12 22.26
C ALA A 493 22.30 3.73 20.80
N ILE A 494 23.53 4.00 20.33
CA ILE A 494 24.02 3.60 19.01
C ILE A 494 24.08 2.07 18.89
N LEU A 495 24.70 1.38 19.85
CA LEU A 495 24.86 -0.08 19.81
C LEU A 495 23.51 -0.80 19.84
N ARG A 496 22.54 -0.31 20.60
CA ARG A 496 21.16 -0.79 20.59
C ARG A 496 20.59 -0.79 19.18
N ARG A 497 20.77 0.30 18.45
CA ARG A 497 20.22 0.50 17.10
C ARG A 497 20.89 -0.43 16.09
N LEU A 498 22.21 -0.53 16.17
CA LEU A 498 23.00 -1.46 15.37
C LEU A 498 22.55 -2.90 15.57
N CYS A 499 22.38 -3.33 16.84
CA CYS A 499 21.98 -4.68 17.17
C CYS A 499 20.50 -4.98 16.88
N SER A 500 19.63 -3.98 16.75
CA SER A 500 18.19 -4.18 16.55
C SER A 500 17.75 -3.83 15.13
N VAL A 501 17.32 -2.58 14.92
CA VAL A 501 16.71 -2.12 13.67
C VAL A 501 17.64 -2.30 12.48
N TRP A 502 18.92 -1.92 12.62
CA TRP A 502 19.86 -1.99 11.50
C TRP A 502 20.26 -3.41 11.16
N LEU A 503 20.53 -4.26 12.16
CA LEU A 503 20.80 -5.69 11.93
C LEU A 503 19.65 -6.36 11.16
N ILE A 504 18.41 -6.17 11.62
CA ILE A 504 17.25 -6.78 10.96
C ILE A 504 17.04 -6.21 9.56
N THR A 505 17.14 -4.89 9.40
CA THR A 505 16.99 -4.24 8.09
C THR A 505 18.00 -4.81 7.09
N SER A 506 19.26 -5.00 7.51
CA SER A 506 20.31 -5.59 6.68
C SER A 506 20.03 -7.06 6.35
N LEU A 507 19.65 -7.88 7.33
CA LEU A 507 19.31 -9.29 7.09
C LEU A 507 18.11 -9.45 6.15
N ALA A 508 17.05 -8.65 6.33
CA ALA A 508 15.87 -8.67 5.47
C ALA A 508 16.17 -8.15 4.04
N ALA A 509 17.06 -7.16 3.91
CA ALA A 509 17.51 -6.67 2.61
C ALA A 509 18.33 -7.72 1.84
N LEU A 510 19.22 -8.44 2.54
CA LEU A 510 19.99 -9.56 1.96
C LEU A 510 19.06 -10.69 1.50
N ALA A 511 18.10 -11.08 2.34
CA ALA A 511 17.09 -12.08 1.98
C ALA A 511 16.32 -11.65 0.71
N SER A 512 15.91 -10.39 0.63
CA SER A 512 15.18 -9.82 -0.52
C SER A 512 16.01 -9.71 -1.81
N TRP A 513 17.34 -9.75 -1.71
CA TRP A 513 18.24 -9.71 -2.86
C TRP A 513 18.48 -11.09 -3.46
N SER A 514 18.59 -12.12 -2.61
CA SER A 514 18.80 -13.52 -3.04
C SER A 514 17.71 -14.03 -3.99
N ASP A 515 16.43 -13.74 -3.70
CA ASP A 515 15.27 -14.13 -4.51
C ASP A 515 15.17 -13.41 -5.88
N ARG A 516 16.03 -12.44 -6.18
CA ARG A 516 16.04 -11.78 -7.51
C ARG A 516 16.91 -12.51 -8.53
N ARG A 517 17.72 -13.48 -8.07
CA ARG A 517 18.68 -14.23 -8.91
C ARG A 517 18.23 -15.65 -9.24
N SER A 518 17.19 -16.15 -8.56
CA SER A 518 16.43 -17.35 -8.91
C SER A 518 15.18 -16.99 -9.70
#